data_AF-A0A3G7TMP2-F1
#
_entry.id   AF-A0A3G7TMP2-F1
#
_cell.length_a   1.000
_cell.length_b   1.000
_cell.length_c   1.000
_cell.angle_alpha   90.00
_cell.angle_beta   90.00
_cell.angle_gamma   90.00
#
_symmetry.space_group_name_H-M   'P 1'
#
loop_
_entity.id
_entity.type
_entity.pdbx_description
1 polymer ?
#
loop_
_entity_poly.entity_id
_entity_poly.type
_entity_poly.pdbx_seq_one_letter_code
_entity_poly.pdbx_strand_id
1 'polypeptide(L)'
;MHALQFSRTGDLSSLHYVEVPTPVPAADQVLVRIKAAGLNPSDVKNVLGLFPYTTVPRIPGRDFAGVVVDGPRELVGQEVWGTGKELGFYADGSHAQYVALPASVAALAPFGRIAIIAAPVDGHVQLPALGLYRKGGSVVGINSLLYGVQACAAMLEQFGRFFDEGLLPLPQGLFESPLEQGVERYHEVNRGSGEKVILLP
;
A
#
# COMPACT_ATOMS: atom_id res chain seq x y z
N MET A 1 19.40 2.88 -7.92
CA MET A 1 18.60 3.36 -6.77
C MET A 1 18.87 2.49 -5.57
N HIS A 2 18.73 3.03 -4.36
CA HIS A 2 18.80 2.23 -3.15
C HIS A 2 17.43 1.64 -2.77
N ALA A 3 17.46 0.45 -2.16
CA ALA A 3 16.27 -0.25 -1.69
C ALA A 3 16.60 -1.21 -0.56
N LEU A 4 15.59 -1.58 0.24
CA LEU A 4 15.64 -2.80 1.02
C LEU A 4 15.27 -3.97 0.10
N GLN A 5 16.05 -5.04 0.08
CA GLN A 5 15.73 -6.24 -0.69
C GLN A 5 16.04 -7.49 0.12
N PHE A 6 15.16 -8.48 0.04
CA PHE A 6 15.41 -9.81 0.58
C PHE A 6 15.52 -10.85 -0.53
N SER A 7 16.54 -11.70 -0.43
CA SER A 7 16.86 -12.75 -1.43
C SER A 7 16.15 -14.08 -1.17
N ARG A 8 15.64 -14.29 0.04
CA ARG A 8 14.89 -15.46 0.48
C ARG A 8 13.95 -15.07 1.63
N THR A 9 12.83 -15.77 1.77
CA THR A 9 11.95 -15.63 2.94
C THR A 9 12.39 -16.53 4.09
N GLY A 10 11.86 -16.31 5.29
CA GLY A 10 12.01 -17.17 6.46
C GLY A 10 12.90 -16.60 7.56
N ASP A 11 13.68 -15.56 7.27
CA ASP A 11 14.60 -14.93 8.21
C ASP A 11 14.85 -13.48 7.80
N LEU A 12 14.85 -12.55 8.76
CA LEU A 12 15.19 -11.14 8.52
C LEU A 12 16.66 -10.95 8.14
N SER A 13 17.55 -11.91 8.43
CA SER A 13 18.96 -11.86 8.01
C SER A 13 19.15 -11.82 6.49
N SER A 14 18.12 -12.14 5.70
CA SER A 14 18.14 -12.03 4.24
C SER A 14 17.83 -10.63 3.72
N LEU A 15 17.32 -9.72 4.56
CA LEU A 15 16.96 -8.36 4.20
C LEU A 15 18.17 -7.44 4.29
N HIS A 16 18.49 -6.77 3.19
CA HIS A 16 19.65 -5.90 3.09
C HIS A 16 19.28 -4.57 2.43
N TYR A 17 19.95 -3.49 2.86
CA TYR A 17 19.97 -2.25 2.11
C TYR A 17 20.99 -2.37 0.97
N VAL A 18 20.52 -2.26 -0.27
CA VAL A 18 21.29 -2.55 -1.47
C VAL A 18 21.07 -1.50 -2.55
N GLU A 19 22.00 -1.41 -3.49
CA GLU A 19 21.80 -0.69 -4.74
C GLU A 19 21.28 -1.63 -5.83
N VAL A 20 20.21 -1.22 -6.50
CA VAL A 20 19.56 -1.95 -7.61
C VAL A 20 19.28 -0.99 -8.78
N PRO A 21 19.09 -1.48 -10.01
CA PRO A 21 18.65 -0.64 -11.12
C PRO A 21 17.33 0.08 -10.79
N THR A 22 17.20 1.34 -11.19
CA THR A 22 15.91 2.04 -11.15
C THR A 22 14.96 1.33 -12.13
N PRO A 23 13.72 0.99 -11.73
CA PRO A 23 12.80 0.32 -12.63
C PRO A 23 12.41 1.24 -13.78
N VAL A 24 12.27 0.68 -14.96
CA VAL A 24 11.75 1.38 -16.14
C VAL A 24 10.27 1.05 -16.24
N PRO A 25 9.35 2.03 -16.17
CA PRO A 25 7.93 1.77 -16.25
C PRO A 25 7.56 1.25 -17.65
N ALA A 26 6.68 0.26 -17.72
CA ALA A 26 6.00 -0.10 -18.96
C ALA A 26 5.08 1.03 -19.47
N ALA A 27 4.55 0.89 -20.69
CA ALA A 27 3.72 1.93 -21.33
C ALA A 27 2.46 2.31 -20.52
N ASP A 28 1.92 1.38 -19.73
CA ASP A 28 0.76 1.55 -18.87
C ASP A 28 1.13 1.75 -17.39
N GLN A 29 2.41 2.00 -17.10
CA GLN A 29 2.94 2.21 -15.76
C GLN A 29 3.44 3.65 -15.57
N VAL A 30 3.50 4.04 -14.30
CA VAL A 30 4.21 5.22 -13.83
C VAL A 30 5.40 4.80 -12.99
N LEU A 31 6.47 5.59 -13.07
CA LEU A 31 7.55 5.56 -12.11
C LEU A 31 7.28 6.62 -11.05
N VAL A 32 7.19 6.21 -9.79
CA VAL A 32 7.03 7.12 -8.66
C VAL A 32 8.35 7.22 -7.92
N ARG A 33 8.83 8.45 -7.74
CA ARG A 33 9.87 8.77 -6.76
C ARG A 33 9.24 8.81 -5.38
N ILE A 34 9.63 7.89 -4.51
CA ILE A 34 9.10 7.80 -3.15
C ILE A 34 9.58 9.03 -2.36
N LYS A 35 8.68 9.61 -1.57
CA LYS A 35 8.97 10.62 -0.54
C LYS A 35 8.91 10.01 0.85
N ALA A 36 8.01 9.05 1.06
CA ALA A 36 7.82 8.35 2.32
C ALA A 36 7.20 6.97 2.07
N ALA A 37 7.60 5.96 2.85
CA ALA A 37 7.00 4.64 2.81
C ALA A 37 6.71 4.11 4.23
N GLY A 38 5.52 3.55 4.44
CA GLY A 38 5.16 2.98 5.74
C GLY A 38 5.77 1.60 5.94
N LEU A 39 6.34 1.34 7.13
CA LEU A 39 6.74 0.00 7.55
C LEU A 39 5.66 -0.61 8.46
N ASN A 40 5.08 -1.72 8.04
CA ASN A 40 4.03 -2.42 8.79
C ASN A 40 4.48 -3.81 9.24
N PRO A 41 3.84 -4.40 10.27
CA PRO A 41 4.09 -5.79 10.66
C PRO A 41 3.89 -6.81 9.53
N SER A 42 3.04 -6.52 8.53
CA SER A 42 2.89 -7.39 7.37
C SER A 42 4.15 -7.48 6.51
N ASP A 43 4.93 -6.40 6.42
CA ASP A 43 6.17 -6.40 5.64
C ASP A 43 7.24 -7.26 6.34
N VAL A 44 7.32 -7.16 7.68
CA VAL A 44 8.17 -8.05 8.49
C VAL A 44 7.75 -9.52 8.32
N LYS A 45 6.45 -9.80 8.44
CA LYS A 45 5.90 -11.16 8.28
C LYS A 45 6.15 -11.72 6.87
N ASN A 46 6.20 -10.86 5.86
CA ASN A 46 6.56 -11.22 4.50
C ASN A 46 8.01 -11.70 4.39
N VAL A 47 8.96 -10.94 4.92
CA VAL A 47 10.36 -11.38 4.95
C VAL A 47 10.52 -12.68 5.77
N LEU A 48 9.75 -12.84 6.86
CA LEU A 48 9.71 -14.06 7.67
C LEU A 48 9.01 -15.25 7.00
N GLY A 49 8.49 -15.12 5.77
CA GLY A 49 7.90 -16.23 5.03
C GLY A 49 6.51 -16.67 5.49
N LEU A 50 5.79 -15.82 6.24
CA LEU A 50 4.40 -16.09 6.65
C LEU A 50 3.39 -15.91 5.50
N PHE A 51 3.86 -15.48 4.34
CA PHE A 51 3.09 -15.41 3.10
C PHE A 51 3.76 -16.33 2.06
N PRO A 52 3.27 -17.58 1.89
CA PRO A 52 3.98 -18.63 1.15
C PRO A 52 4.06 -18.39 -0.35
N TYR A 53 3.39 -17.34 -0.84
CA TYR A 53 3.29 -17.00 -2.24
C TYR A 53 4.26 -15.89 -2.68
N THR A 54 5.05 -15.33 -1.75
CA THR A 54 6.04 -14.30 -2.04
C THR A 54 7.11 -14.79 -3.00
N THR A 55 7.41 -13.98 -4.01
CA THR A 55 8.52 -14.21 -4.95
C THR A 55 9.80 -13.54 -4.45
N VAL A 56 10.97 -14.06 -4.81
CA VAL A 56 12.29 -13.52 -4.44
C VAL A 56 13.25 -13.53 -5.64
N PRO A 57 14.26 -12.64 -5.71
CA PRO A 57 14.51 -11.52 -4.79
C PRO A 57 13.42 -10.45 -4.87
N ARG A 58 13.17 -9.75 -3.77
CA ARG A 58 12.04 -8.82 -3.66
C ARG A 58 12.32 -7.63 -2.76
N ILE A 59 11.91 -6.46 -3.22
CA ILE A 59 11.81 -5.24 -2.41
C ILE A 59 10.46 -5.28 -1.66
N PRO A 60 10.41 -5.19 -0.33
CA PRO A 60 9.17 -5.18 0.44
C PRO A 60 8.52 -3.77 0.46
N GLY A 61 7.41 -3.64 1.18
CA GLY A 61 6.70 -2.37 1.35
C GLY A 61 5.52 -2.22 0.42
N ARG A 62 4.40 -1.79 0.98
CA ARG A 62 3.12 -1.66 0.26
C ARG A 62 2.64 -0.22 0.18
N ASP A 63 2.90 0.53 1.25
CA ASP A 63 2.33 1.85 1.47
C ASP A 63 3.36 2.92 1.12
N PHE A 64 2.95 3.95 0.39
CA PHE A 64 3.83 5.04 0.00
C PHE A 64 3.12 6.36 -0.25
N ALA A 65 3.91 7.43 -0.22
CA ALA A 65 3.62 8.72 -0.82
C ALA A 65 4.84 9.17 -1.64
N GLY A 66 4.61 9.86 -2.76
CA GLY A 66 5.66 10.22 -3.70
C GLY A 66 5.18 11.12 -4.82
N VAL A 67 6.01 11.23 -5.86
CA VAL A 67 5.72 12.04 -7.06
C VAL A 67 5.97 11.20 -8.30
N VAL A 68 5.05 11.23 -9.26
CA VAL A 68 5.25 10.60 -10.57
C VAL A 68 6.37 11.34 -11.31
N VAL A 69 7.41 10.62 -11.70
CA VAL A 69 8.59 11.19 -12.41
C VAL A 69 8.74 10.68 -13.84
N ASP A 70 8.04 9.60 -14.21
CA ASP A 70 8.02 9.04 -15.55
C ASP A 70 6.72 8.24 -15.80
N GLY A 71 6.35 8.00 -17.05
CA GLY A 71 5.09 7.38 -17.49
C GLY A 71 4.26 8.30 -18.40
N PRO A 72 2.91 8.15 -18.43
CA PRO A 72 2.03 9.03 -19.20
C PRO A 72 2.24 10.51 -18.83
N ARG A 73 2.42 11.36 -19.86
CA ARG A 73 2.89 12.74 -19.72
C ARG A 73 2.00 13.60 -18.81
N GLU A 74 0.70 13.34 -18.83
CA GLU A 74 -0.31 14.00 -18.01
C GLU A 74 -0.23 13.67 -16.51
N LEU A 75 0.44 12.57 -16.16
CA LEU A 75 0.63 12.14 -14.77
C LEU A 75 1.94 12.64 -14.17
N VAL A 76 2.94 12.95 -14.99
CA VAL A 76 4.25 13.41 -14.52
C VAL A 76 4.13 14.70 -13.70
N GLY A 77 4.73 14.70 -12.52
CA GLY A 77 4.68 15.80 -11.55
C GLY A 77 3.54 15.70 -10.55
N GLN A 78 2.59 14.77 -10.71
CA GLN A 78 1.51 14.58 -9.74
C GLN A 78 2.04 13.97 -8.45
N GLU A 79 1.59 14.51 -7.32
CA GLU A 79 1.77 13.90 -6.01
C GLU A 79 0.77 12.75 -5.84
N VAL A 80 1.28 11.59 -5.45
CA VAL A 80 0.51 10.35 -5.36
C VAL A 80 0.82 9.63 -4.07
N TRP A 81 -0.17 8.91 -3.56
CA TRP A 81 -0.02 7.99 -2.45
C TRP A 81 -0.82 6.73 -2.72
N GLY A 82 -0.46 5.62 -2.09
CA GLY A 82 -1.16 4.38 -2.35
C GLY A 82 -0.71 3.22 -1.48
N THR A 83 -1.49 2.14 -1.59
CA THR A 83 -1.18 0.82 -1.05
C THR A 83 -1.48 -0.24 -2.10
N GLY A 84 -0.65 -1.28 -2.18
CA GLY A 84 -0.79 -2.36 -3.16
C GLY A 84 -0.95 -3.73 -2.53
N LYS A 85 -1.80 -4.60 -3.10
CA LYS A 85 -1.87 -6.03 -2.73
C LYS A 85 -0.66 -6.80 -3.26
N GLU A 86 -0.14 -6.41 -4.42
CA GLU A 86 0.96 -7.10 -5.11
C GLU A 86 2.34 -6.57 -4.72
N LEU A 87 2.42 -5.27 -4.40
CA LEU A 87 3.64 -4.59 -3.96
C LEU A 87 4.23 -5.31 -2.73
N GLY A 88 5.52 -5.58 -2.78
CA GLY A 88 6.23 -6.30 -1.74
C GLY A 88 6.12 -7.83 -1.81
N PHE A 89 5.21 -8.40 -2.61
CA PHE A 89 4.98 -9.85 -2.69
C PHE A 89 5.36 -10.43 -4.06
N TYR A 90 4.70 -9.94 -5.11
CA TYR A 90 4.88 -10.40 -6.51
C TYR A 90 5.44 -9.31 -7.43
N ALA A 91 5.45 -8.07 -6.95
CA ALA A 91 6.07 -6.91 -7.58
C ALA A 91 6.89 -6.16 -6.52
N ASP A 92 7.92 -5.43 -6.95
CA ASP A 92 8.78 -4.70 -6.04
C ASP A 92 8.00 -3.60 -5.33
N GLY A 93 8.24 -3.50 -4.03
CA GLY A 93 7.50 -2.65 -3.13
C GLY A 93 8.08 -1.26 -2.94
N SER A 94 7.50 -0.53 -1.98
CA SER A 94 7.79 0.88 -1.71
C SER A 94 8.98 1.14 -0.81
N HIS A 95 9.63 0.12 -0.24
CA HIS A 95 10.84 0.30 0.59
C HIS A 95 12.08 0.48 -0.29
N ALA A 96 12.01 1.47 -1.18
CA ALA A 96 12.99 1.85 -2.20
C ALA A 96 12.87 3.34 -2.52
N GLN A 97 13.85 3.89 -3.24
CA GLN A 97 13.77 5.29 -3.69
C GLN A 97 12.77 5.50 -4.84
N TYR A 98 12.50 4.46 -5.63
CA TYR A 98 11.53 4.49 -6.71
C TYR A 98 10.73 3.19 -6.75
N VAL A 99 9.48 3.28 -7.22
CA VAL A 99 8.63 2.13 -7.50
C VAL A 99 7.93 2.33 -8.83
N ALA A 100 7.87 1.28 -9.65
CA ALA A 100 7.05 1.26 -10.85
C ALA A 100 5.71 0.59 -10.51
N LEU A 101 4.61 1.24 -10.87
CA LEU A 101 3.26 0.70 -10.69
C LEU A 101 2.41 1.04 -11.91
N PRO A 102 1.33 0.29 -12.18
CA PRO A 102 0.34 0.68 -13.17
C PRO A 102 -0.07 2.16 -12.99
N ALA A 103 -0.06 2.93 -14.07
CA ALA A 103 -0.51 4.31 -14.15
C ALA A 103 -1.99 4.45 -13.77
N SER A 104 -2.71 3.34 -13.84
CA SER A 104 -4.04 3.17 -13.29
C SER A 104 -4.01 2.99 -11.78
N VAL A 105 -4.90 3.67 -11.06
CA VAL A 105 -5.52 2.99 -9.92
C VAL A 105 -6.17 1.74 -10.51
N ALA A 106 -5.89 0.53 -10.03
CA ALA A 106 -6.60 -0.65 -10.55
C ALA A 106 -8.14 -0.47 -10.48
N ALA A 107 -8.63 0.36 -9.55
CA ALA A 107 -10.03 0.79 -9.45
C ALA A 107 -10.53 1.77 -10.54
N LEU A 108 -9.63 2.33 -11.35
CA LEU A 108 -9.88 3.16 -12.55
C LEU A 108 -9.62 2.39 -13.85
N ALA A 109 -8.87 1.27 -13.81
CA ALA A 109 -8.95 0.29 -14.87
C ALA A 109 -10.36 -0.34 -14.86
N PRO A 110 -10.91 -0.72 -16.02
CA PRO A 110 -12.10 -1.57 -16.04
C PRO A 110 -11.83 -2.79 -15.12
N PHE A 111 -12.64 -2.95 -14.06
CA PHE A 111 -12.69 -4.12 -13.16
C PHE A 111 -11.75 -4.24 -11.92
N GLY A 112 -11.07 -3.23 -11.38
CA GLY A 112 -10.35 -3.41 -10.08
C GLY A 112 -11.18 -3.14 -8.81
N ARG A 113 -10.98 -3.95 -7.73
CA ARG A 113 -11.16 -3.73 -6.24
C ARG A 113 -11.34 -5.06 -5.45
N ILE A 114 -11.16 -5.06 -4.10
CA ILE A 114 -11.83 -5.96 -3.11
C ILE A 114 -12.00 -5.20 -1.77
N ALA A 115 -13.15 -4.97 -1.11
CA ALA A 115 -14.58 -5.31 -1.24
C ALA A 115 -14.96 -6.81 -1.31
N ILE A 116 -15.70 -7.33 -0.32
CA ILE A 116 -16.34 -8.65 -0.45
C ILE A 116 -17.59 -8.47 -1.32
N ILE A 117 -17.53 -8.95 -2.56
CA ILE A 117 -18.66 -9.09 -3.49
C ILE A 117 -19.00 -10.58 -3.54
N ALA A 118 -20.24 -10.94 -3.28
CA ALA A 118 -20.75 -12.28 -3.53
C ALA A 118 -21.77 -12.21 -4.67
N ALA A 119 -21.50 -12.93 -5.77
CA ALA A 119 -22.41 -13.16 -6.88
C ALA A 119 -22.58 -14.68 -7.05
N PRO A 120 -23.24 -15.33 -6.10
CA PRO A 120 -23.54 -16.74 -6.22
C PRO A 120 -24.48 -16.93 -7.42
N VAL A 121 -24.36 -18.07 -8.09
CA VAL A 121 -25.02 -18.34 -9.38
C VAL A 121 -26.56 -18.25 -9.26
N ASP A 122 -27.07 -18.36 -8.03
CA ASP A 122 -28.48 -18.22 -7.66
C ASP A 122 -28.88 -16.82 -7.14
N GLY A 123 -27.92 -15.89 -6.98
CA GLY A 123 -28.14 -14.54 -6.44
C GLY A 123 -28.18 -14.41 -4.91
N HIS A 124 -27.96 -15.48 -4.14
CA HIS A 124 -28.00 -15.47 -2.67
C HIS A 124 -26.66 -15.44 -1.92
N VAL A 125 -26.31 -14.29 -1.32
CA VAL A 125 -25.13 -14.19 -0.43
C VAL A 125 -25.43 -14.81 0.94
N GLN A 126 -24.69 -15.86 1.32
CA GLN A 126 -24.78 -16.49 2.64
C GLN A 126 -23.90 -15.76 3.67
N LEU A 127 -24.52 -15.31 4.76
CA LEU A 127 -23.86 -14.61 5.87
C LEU A 127 -24.25 -15.27 7.20
N PRO A 128 -23.36 -15.34 8.21
CA PRO A 128 -23.64 -15.97 9.49
C PRO A 128 -24.53 -15.07 10.38
N ALA A 129 -25.80 -14.94 10.01
CA ALA A 129 -26.76 -14.00 10.59
C ALA A 129 -26.89 -14.10 12.13
N LEU A 130 -26.90 -15.33 12.68
CA LEU A 130 -26.96 -15.54 14.13
C LEU A 130 -25.70 -15.04 14.85
N GLY A 131 -24.54 -15.15 14.20
CA GLY A 131 -23.26 -14.65 14.71
C GLY A 131 -23.16 -13.12 14.63
N LEU A 132 -23.69 -12.52 13.56
CA LEU A 132 -23.83 -11.06 13.42
C LEU A 132 -24.78 -10.49 14.49
N TYR A 133 -25.95 -11.09 14.67
CA TYR A 133 -26.94 -10.67 15.65
C TYR A 133 -26.43 -10.77 17.10
N ARG A 134 -25.86 -11.92 17.51
CA ARG A 134 -25.38 -12.13 18.89
C ARG A 134 -24.16 -11.29 19.27
N LYS A 135 -23.40 -10.79 18.28
CA LYS A 135 -22.19 -9.98 18.50
C LYS A 135 -22.40 -8.49 18.22
N GLY A 136 -23.64 -8.06 17.97
CA GLY A 136 -23.93 -6.66 17.62
C GLY A 136 -23.26 -6.19 16.32
N GLY A 137 -22.97 -7.11 15.40
CA GLY A 137 -22.35 -6.79 14.12
C GLY A 137 -23.34 -6.07 13.19
N SER A 138 -22.85 -5.09 12.44
CA SER A 138 -23.64 -4.32 11.47
C SER A 138 -23.22 -4.65 10.03
N VAL A 139 -24.18 -4.64 9.11
CA VAL A 139 -23.94 -4.75 7.66
C VAL A 139 -24.03 -3.36 7.06
N VAL A 140 -22.94 -2.89 6.45
CA VAL A 140 -22.92 -1.63 5.70
C VAL A 140 -22.82 -1.96 4.22
N GLY A 141 -23.91 -1.76 3.49
CA GLY A 141 -23.94 -1.89 2.03
C GLY A 141 -23.52 -0.58 1.38
N ILE A 142 -22.54 -0.62 0.47
CA ILE A 142 -22.16 0.53 -0.35
C ILE A 142 -22.49 0.19 -1.81
N ASN A 143 -23.52 0.83 -2.34
CA ASN A 143 -23.85 0.74 -3.76
C ASN A 143 -23.03 1.77 -4.55
N SER A 144 -21.83 1.37 -4.95
CA SER A 144 -20.89 2.24 -5.69
C SER A 144 -21.33 2.59 -7.11
N LEU A 145 -22.48 2.09 -7.59
CA LEU A 145 -23.08 2.45 -8.89
C LEU A 145 -23.99 3.69 -8.79
N LEU A 146 -24.29 4.19 -7.59
CA LEU A 146 -25.19 5.35 -7.40
C LEU A 146 -24.54 6.68 -7.75
N TYR A 147 -23.22 6.78 -7.73
CA TYR A 147 -22.48 8.04 -7.86
C TYR A 147 -21.36 7.92 -8.89
N GLY A 148 -21.30 8.88 -9.81
CA GLY A 148 -20.18 9.00 -10.76
C GLY A 148 -18.91 9.53 -10.09
N VAL A 149 -17.78 9.44 -10.80
CA VAL A 149 -16.44 9.86 -10.33
C VAL A 149 -16.45 11.31 -9.84
N GLN A 150 -17.17 12.20 -10.52
CA GLN A 150 -17.31 13.61 -10.14
C GLN A 150 -18.03 13.78 -8.80
N ALA A 151 -19.05 12.97 -8.54
CA ALA A 151 -19.79 13.01 -7.27
C ALA A 151 -18.95 12.44 -6.11
N CYS A 152 -18.17 11.39 -6.37
CA CYS A 152 -17.20 10.87 -5.40
C CYS A 152 -16.09 11.88 -5.08
N ALA A 153 -15.55 12.58 -6.09
CA ALA A 153 -14.56 13.62 -5.89
C ALA A 153 -15.11 14.75 -5.00
N ALA A 154 -16.33 15.23 -5.26
CA ALA A 154 -16.98 16.25 -4.44
C ALA A 154 -17.21 15.79 -2.99
N MET A 155 -17.52 14.52 -2.76
CA MET A 155 -17.64 13.96 -1.41
C MET A 155 -16.28 13.91 -0.68
N LEU A 156 -15.21 13.53 -1.38
CA LEU A 156 -13.87 13.46 -0.80
C LEU A 156 -13.23 14.84 -0.59
N GLU A 157 -13.57 15.84 -1.41
CA GLU A 157 -13.17 17.23 -1.18
C GLU A 157 -13.67 17.76 0.17
N GLN A 158 -14.86 17.35 0.60
CA GLN A 158 -15.39 17.72 1.92
C GLN A 158 -14.53 17.16 3.06
N PHE A 159 -13.97 15.95 2.89
CA PHE A 159 -13.02 15.38 3.84
C PHE A 159 -11.67 16.11 3.82
N GLY A 160 -11.20 16.52 2.64
CA GLY A 160 -9.98 17.33 2.50
C GLY A 160 -10.03 18.60 3.35
N ARG A 161 -11.18 19.30 3.36
CA ARG A 161 -11.38 20.50 4.18
C ARG A 161 -11.20 20.25 5.68
N PHE A 162 -11.57 19.07 6.17
CA PHE A 162 -11.36 18.76 7.60
C PHE A 162 -9.88 18.60 7.97
N PHE A 163 -9.01 18.23 7.03
CA PHE A 163 -7.57 18.28 7.24
C PHE A 163 -7.05 19.72 7.15
N ASP A 164 -7.50 20.49 6.16
CA ASP A 164 -7.08 21.90 5.97
C ASP A 164 -7.47 22.79 7.17
N GLU A 165 -8.65 22.53 7.74
CA GLU A 165 -9.17 23.25 8.91
C GLU A 165 -8.66 22.66 10.24
N GLY A 166 -7.84 21.61 10.21
CA GLY A 166 -7.28 20.95 11.40
C GLY A 166 -8.29 20.22 12.28
N LEU A 167 -9.50 19.97 11.78
CA LEU A 167 -10.57 19.26 12.48
C LEU A 167 -10.31 17.75 12.56
N LEU A 168 -9.51 17.22 11.64
CA LEU A 168 -8.93 15.88 11.73
C LEU A 168 -7.43 16.02 12.04
N PRO A 169 -7.02 15.85 13.31
CA PRO A 169 -5.61 15.98 13.67
C PRO A 169 -4.80 14.89 12.99
N LEU A 170 -3.60 15.26 12.54
CA LEU A 170 -2.65 14.29 11.99
C LEU A 170 -2.31 13.23 13.05
N PRO A 171 -2.02 11.98 12.63
CA PRO A 171 -1.49 10.97 13.54
C PRO A 171 -0.24 11.53 14.25
N GLN A 172 -0.24 11.45 15.58
CA GLN A 172 0.93 11.77 16.40
C GLN A 172 1.77 10.51 16.64
N GLY A 173 3.05 10.69 16.98
CA GLY A 173 3.95 9.55 17.23
C GLY A 173 4.39 8.81 15.97
N LEU A 174 4.55 9.54 14.86
CA LEU A 174 5.23 9.02 13.68
C LEU A 174 6.74 9.09 13.91
N PHE A 175 7.44 7.98 13.62
CA PHE A 175 8.88 7.90 13.71
C PHE A 175 9.48 7.86 12.31
N GLU A 176 10.10 8.96 11.90
CA GLU A 176 10.80 9.02 10.62
C GLU A 176 12.18 8.38 10.73
N SER A 177 12.51 7.49 9.79
CA SER A 177 13.80 6.81 9.73
C SER A 177 14.33 6.82 8.30
N PRO A 178 15.62 7.12 8.09
CA PRO A 178 16.25 6.94 6.79
C PRO A 178 16.12 5.50 6.28
N LEU A 179 15.95 5.32 4.97
CA LEU A 179 15.82 4.01 4.31
C LEU A 179 17.03 3.11 4.58
N GLU A 180 18.23 3.68 4.69
CA GLU A 180 19.47 2.98 5.04
C GLU A 180 19.39 2.27 6.40
N GLN A 181 18.60 2.79 7.34
CA GLN A 181 18.37 2.18 8.66
C GLN A 181 17.20 1.19 8.65
N GLY A 182 16.58 0.96 7.50
CA GLY A 182 15.37 0.16 7.37
C GLY A 182 15.52 -1.26 7.92
N VAL A 183 16.68 -1.90 7.74
CA VAL A 183 16.94 -3.25 8.30
C VAL A 183 16.79 -3.26 9.82
N GLU A 184 17.32 -2.25 10.51
CA GLU A 184 17.18 -2.12 11.96
C GLU A 184 15.72 -1.93 12.37
N ARG A 185 14.99 -1.07 11.65
CA ARG A 185 13.56 -0.82 11.89
C ARG A 185 12.72 -2.09 11.72
N TYR A 186 13.04 -2.94 10.74
CA TYR A 186 12.40 -4.24 10.57
C TYR A 186 12.60 -5.15 11.80
N HIS A 187 13.80 -5.16 12.38
CA HIS A 187 14.06 -5.91 13.60
C HIS A 187 13.30 -5.35 14.81
N GLU A 188 13.20 -4.03 14.95
CA GLU A 188 12.42 -3.40 16.03
C GLU A 188 10.93 -3.71 15.94
N VAL A 189 10.34 -3.60 14.75
CA VAL A 189 8.94 -3.98 14.51
C VAL A 189 8.73 -5.46 14.80
N ASN A 190 9.68 -6.32 14.42
CA ASN A 190 9.62 -7.75 14.75
C ASN A 190 9.66 -8.04 16.25
N ARG A 191 10.37 -7.21 17.04
CA ARG A 191 10.39 -7.30 18.50
C ARG A 191 9.12 -6.72 19.17
N GLY A 192 8.17 -6.23 18.37
CA GLY A 192 6.89 -5.72 18.85
C GLY A 192 6.87 -4.22 19.13
N SER A 193 7.73 -3.43 18.49
CA SER A 193 7.64 -1.96 18.57
C SER A 193 6.24 -1.46 18.19
N GLY A 194 5.71 -0.52 18.99
CA GLY A 194 4.44 0.16 18.73
C GLY A 194 4.56 1.41 17.85
N GLU A 195 5.79 1.84 17.55
CA GLU A 195 6.10 3.02 16.76
C GLU A 195 5.55 2.91 15.34
N LYS A 196 5.11 4.05 14.79
CA LYS A 196 4.67 4.15 13.39
C LYS A 196 5.84 4.61 12.53
N VAL A 197 6.63 3.65 12.08
CA VAL A 197 7.85 3.91 11.32
C VAL A 197 7.53 4.34 9.89
N ILE A 198 8.05 5.49 9.49
CA ILE A 198 8.02 6.03 8.13
C ILE A 198 9.46 6.02 7.59
N LEU A 199 9.69 5.24 6.54
CA LEU A 199 10.98 5.16 5.86
C LEU A 199 11.12 6.30 4.85
N LEU A 200 12.23 7.03 4.92
CA LEU A 200 12.55 8.16 4.05
C LEU A 200 13.72 7.81 3.09
N PRO A 201 13.53 7.88 1.77
CA PRO A 201 14.53 7.57 0.73
C PRO A 201 15.83 8.38 0.70
#